data_AF-A0A3Q4N5T3-F1
#
_entry.id   AF-A0A3Q4N5T3-F1
#
_cell.length_a   1.000
_cell.length_b   1.000
_cell.length_c   1.000
_cell.angle_alpha   90.00
_cell.angle_beta   90.00
_cell.angle_gamma   90.00
#
_symmetry.space_group_name_H-M   'P 1'
#
loop_
_entity.id
_entity.type
_entity.pdbx_description
1 polymer ?
#
loop_
_entity_poly.entity_id
_entity_poly.type
_entity_poly.pdbx_seq_one_letter_code
_entity_poly.pdbx_strand_id
1 'polypeptide(L)'
;VGLIDSKELSKLLKKAAAMLVVEGEEKEREKERVVNESYPPLQLSGMSVQELQELCKELHRKIDVVDETRYDMEAKAGKNEKEIISLNQKIIELKGIKKPNLKRVKKTTDDMLGACTETSRLTKADFKANLKTVKKEDEKREEVTDWRKNVEAMSGMEGRKKMFNAGQ
;
A
#
# COMPACT_ATOMS: atom_id res chain seq x y z
N VAL A 1 26.88 3.43 6.64
CA VAL A 1 25.61 2.70 6.91
C VAL A 1 24.99 2.42 5.56
N GLY A 2 25.03 1.15 5.13
CA GLY A 2 24.71 0.75 3.76
C GLY A 2 23.28 1.15 3.36
N LEU A 3 23.14 1.62 2.12
CA LEU A 3 21.86 1.80 1.47
C LEU A 3 21.13 0.45 1.47
N ILE A 4 20.18 0.27 2.38
CA ILE A 4 19.22 -0.83 2.29
C ILE A 4 18.50 -0.64 0.96
N ASP A 5 18.60 -1.62 0.06
CA ASP A 5 17.96 -1.59 -1.24
C ASP A 5 16.45 -1.35 -1.06
N SER A 6 15.85 -0.48 -1.90
CA SER A 6 14.43 -0.11 -1.81
C SER A 6 13.49 -1.32 -1.78
N LYS A 7 13.88 -2.42 -2.44
CA LYS A 7 13.19 -3.71 -2.41
C LYS A 7 13.23 -4.38 -1.03
N GLU A 8 14.36 -4.33 -0.34
CA GLU A 8 14.52 -4.90 1.00
C GLU A 8 13.75 -4.08 2.06
N LEU A 9 13.73 -2.75 1.93
CA LEU A 9 12.90 -1.89 2.78
C LEU A 9 11.39 -2.20 2.59
N SER A 10 10.95 -2.41 1.35
CA SER A 10 9.57 -2.79 1.04
C SER A 10 9.19 -4.14 1.65
N LYS A 11 10.09 -5.13 1.61
CA LYS A 11 9.88 -6.44 2.26
C LYS A 11 9.76 -6.30 3.78
N LEU A 12 10.63 -5.49 4.40
CA LEU A 12 10.58 -5.24 5.84
C LEU A 12 9.26 -4.58 6.26
N LEU A 13 8.79 -3.58 5.51
CA LEU A 13 7.51 -2.92 5.79
C LEU A 13 6.33 -3.88 5.67
N LYS A 14 6.32 -4.75 4.66
CA LYS A 14 5.29 -5.79 4.51
C LYS A 14 5.28 -6.75 5.69
N LYS A 15 6.46 -7.17 6.16
CA LYS A 15 6.58 -8.03 7.34
C LYS A 15 6.08 -7.32 8.60
N ALA A 16 6.48 -6.07 8.82
CA ALA A 16 6.04 -5.28 9.96
C ALA A 16 4.51 -5.08 9.98
N ALA A 17 3.91 -4.80 8.82
CA ALA A 17 2.45 -4.70 8.70
C ALA A 17 1.75 -6.02 9.03
N ALA A 18 2.28 -7.16 8.56
CA ALA A 18 1.74 -8.47 8.91
C ALA A 18 1.86 -8.76 10.42
N MET A 19 2.99 -8.42 11.04
CA MET A 19 3.18 -8.58 12.49
C MET A 19 2.21 -7.72 13.29
N LEU A 20 1.93 -6.49 12.86
CA LEU A 20 0.99 -5.59 13.52
C LEU A 20 -0.45 -6.12 13.49
N VAL A 21 -0.84 -6.79 12.40
CA VAL A 21 -2.15 -7.46 12.32
C VAL A 21 -2.22 -8.60 13.32
N VAL A 22 -1.20 -9.47 13.37
CA VAL A 22 -1.13 -10.59 14.31
C VAL A 22 -1.17 -10.12 15.76
N GLU A 23 -0.41 -9.09 16.10
CA GLU A 23 -0.41 -8.48 17.43
C GLU A 23 -1.81 -7.93 17.80
N GLY A 24 -2.50 -7.30 16.84
CA GLY A 24 -3.86 -6.81 17.04
C GLY A 24 -4.86 -7.94 17.35
N GLU A 25 -4.79 -9.05 16.62
CA GLU A 25 -5.63 -10.22 16.87
C GLU A 25 -5.32 -10.89 18.21
N GLU A 26 -4.04 -10.99 18.58
CA GLU A 26 -3.61 -11.53 19.88
C GLU A 26 -4.13 -10.67 21.03
N LYS A 27 -4.05 -9.34 20.88
CA LYS A 27 -4.58 -8.40 21.86
C LYS A 27 -6.08 -8.53 22.06
N GLU A 28 -6.86 -8.73 21.00
CA GLU A 28 -8.31 -8.93 21.14
C GLU A 28 -8.65 -10.27 21.78
N ARG A 29 -7.95 -11.36 21.40
CA ARG A 29 -8.11 -12.66 22.06
C ARG A 29 -7.78 -12.60 23.55
N GLU A 30 -6.69 -11.92 23.90
CA GLU A 30 -6.28 -11.76 25.29
C GLU A 30 -7.30 -10.93 26.09
N LYS A 31 -7.82 -9.87 25.49
CA LYS A 31 -8.91 -9.07 26.09
C LYS A 31 -10.15 -9.92 26.34
N GLU A 32 -10.59 -10.72 25.37
CA GLU A 32 -11.72 -11.64 25.54
C GLU A 32 -11.46 -12.66 26.66
N ARG A 33 -10.25 -13.25 26.69
CA ARG A 33 -9.84 -14.18 27.75
C ARG A 33 -9.93 -13.55 29.14
N VAL A 34 -9.34 -12.37 29.33
CA VAL A 34 -9.31 -11.67 30.61
C VAL A 34 -10.71 -11.25 31.05
N VAL A 35 -11.55 -10.78 30.12
CA VAL A 35 -12.94 -10.40 30.43
C VAL A 35 -13.75 -11.63 30.86
N ASN A 36 -13.64 -12.75 30.14
CA ASN A 36 -14.36 -13.97 30.49
C ASN A 36 -13.88 -14.60 31.81
N GLU A 37 -12.58 -14.50 32.12
CA GLU A 37 -12.02 -14.94 33.41
C GLU A 37 -12.49 -14.05 34.57
N SER A 38 -12.51 -12.73 34.37
CA SER A 38 -12.86 -11.77 35.42
C SER A 38 -14.38 -11.67 35.65
N TYR A 39 -15.16 -11.79 34.57
CA TYR A 39 -16.60 -11.59 34.54
C TYR A 39 -17.28 -12.67 33.70
N PRO A 40 -17.34 -13.92 34.19
CA PRO A 40 -17.98 -15.00 33.48
C PRO A 40 -19.49 -14.73 33.28
N PRO A 41 -20.12 -15.28 32.23
CA PRO A 41 -21.55 -15.12 31.98
C PRO A 41 -22.41 -15.52 33.17
N LEU A 42 -23.32 -14.63 33.57
CA LEU A 42 -24.19 -14.85 34.73
C LEU A 42 -25.11 -16.05 34.52
N GLN A 43 -25.08 -17.00 35.47
CA GLN A 43 -25.98 -18.14 35.52
C GLN A 43 -27.10 -17.83 36.52
N LEU A 44 -28.25 -17.39 36.01
CA LEU A 44 -29.39 -16.98 36.84
C LEU A 44 -30.40 -18.11 37.06
N SER A 45 -30.31 -19.18 36.28
CA SER A 45 -31.23 -20.32 36.35
C SER A 45 -31.07 -21.07 37.66
N GLY A 46 -32.20 -21.36 38.32
CA GLY A 46 -32.21 -22.13 39.58
C GLY A 46 -31.88 -21.33 40.84
N MET A 47 -31.62 -20.02 40.73
CA MET A 47 -31.43 -19.15 41.88
C MET A 47 -32.78 -18.80 42.53
N SER A 48 -32.81 -18.81 43.86
CA SER A 48 -33.90 -18.27 44.66
C SER A 48 -33.93 -16.72 44.59
N VAL A 49 -35.07 -16.13 44.98
CA VAL A 49 -35.22 -14.66 45.03
C VAL A 49 -34.18 -14.01 45.95
N GLN A 50 -33.84 -14.66 47.07
CA GLN A 50 -32.87 -14.13 48.02
C GLN A 50 -31.44 -14.16 47.44
N GLU A 51 -31.06 -15.23 46.75
CA GLU A 51 -29.75 -15.32 46.08
C GLU A 51 -29.63 -14.28 44.95
N LEU A 52 -30.70 -14.05 44.19
CA LEU A 52 -30.74 -13.00 43.16
C LEU A 52 -30.58 -11.60 43.77
N GLN A 53 -31.25 -11.33 44.89
CA GLN A 53 -31.12 -10.04 45.58
C GLN A 53 -29.69 -9.82 46.11
N GLU A 54 -29.05 -10.86 46.64
CA GLU A 54 -27.67 -10.76 47.10
C GLU A 54 -26.69 -10.57 45.94
N LEU A 55 -26.88 -11.30 44.83
CA LEU A 55 -26.09 -11.12 43.61
C LEU A 55 -26.20 -9.67 43.08
N CYS A 56 -27.40 -9.09 43.06
CA CYS A 56 -27.60 -7.71 42.61
C CYS A 56 -26.84 -6.70 43.49
N LYS A 57 -26.84 -6.89 44.82
CA LYS A 57 -26.08 -6.03 45.75
C LYS A 57 -24.58 -6.19 45.55
N GLU A 58 -24.11 -7.41 45.34
CA GLU A 58 -22.69 -7.70 45.10
C GLU A 58 -22.21 -7.09 43.77
N LEU A 59 -22.99 -7.24 42.70
CA LEU A 59 -22.70 -6.61 41.41
C LEU A 59 -22.65 -5.08 41.52
N HIS A 60 -23.58 -4.47 42.26
CA HIS A 60 -23.57 -3.03 42.49
C HIS A 60 -22.27 -2.57 43.16
N ARG A 61 -21.85 -3.25 44.24
CA ARG A 61 -20.58 -2.93 44.92
C ARG A 61 -19.37 -3.11 43.99
N LYS A 62 -19.36 -4.17 43.18
CA LYS A 62 -18.30 -4.41 42.20
C LYS A 62 -18.23 -3.32 41.14
N ILE A 63 -19.38 -2.81 40.66
CA ILE A 63 -19.42 -1.70 39.70
C ILE A 63 -18.73 -0.47 40.27
N ASP A 64 -19.01 -0.11 41.53
CA ASP A 64 -18.40 1.06 42.18
C ASP A 64 -16.86 0.93 42.21
N VAL A 65 -16.34 -0.23 42.63
CA VAL A 65 -14.90 -0.50 42.68
C VAL A 65 -14.27 -0.50 41.28
N VAL A 66 -14.92 -1.14 40.30
CA VAL A 66 -14.42 -1.21 38.94
C VAL A 66 -14.39 0.18 38.29
N ASP A 67 -15.40 1.01 38.52
CA ASP A 67 -15.43 2.37 37.97
C ASP A 67 -14.35 3.26 38.59
N GLU A 68 -14.08 3.13 39.89
CA GLU A 68 -12.96 3.82 40.53
C GLU A 68 -11.62 3.42 39.89
N THR A 69 -11.38 2.12 39.71
CA THR A 69 -10.14 1.67 39.04
C THR A 69 -10.06 2.11 37.58
N ARG A 70 -11.19 2.15 36.87
CA ARG A 70 -11.28 2.67 35.49
C ARG A 70 -10.91 4.14 35.43
N TYR A 71 -11.44 4.95 36.36
CA TYR A 71 -11.14 6.37 36.47
C TYR A 71 -9.64 6.61 36.70
N ASP A 72 -9.01 5.87 37.60
CA ASP A 72 -7.58 5.96 37.87
C ASP A 72 -6.72 5.59 36.65
N MET A 73 -7.10 4.53 35.94
CA MET A 73 -6.42 4.11 34.71
C MET A 73 -6.56 5.16 33.61
N GLU A 74 -7.74 5.73 33.44
CA GLU A 74 -8.00 6.81 32.47
C GLU A 74 -7.18 8.06 32.80
N ALA A 75 -7.11 8.44 34.09
CA ALA A 75 -6.31 9.57 34.53
C ALA A 75 -4.81 9.36 34.24
N LYS A 76 -4.28 8.15 34.43
CA LYS A 76 -2.89 7.79 34.09
C LYS A 76 -2.65 7.84 32.58
N ALA A 77 -3.54 7.25 31.78
CA ALA A 77 -3.45 7.29 30.32
C ALA A 77 -3.48 8.74 29.79
N GLY A 78 -4.36 9.58 30.35
CA GLY A 78 -4.45 11.00 30.00
C GLY A 78 -3.20 11.81 30.35
N LYS A 79 -2.47 11.46 31.43
CA LYS A 79 -1.17 12.07 31.74
C LYS A 79 -0.13 11.70 30.69
N ASN A 80 -0.06 10.42 30.31
CA ASN A 80 0.87 9.94 29.28
C ASN A 80 0.60 10.59 27.93
N GLU A 81 -0.68 10.75 27.55
CA GLU A 81 -1.06 11.43 26.31
C GLU A 81 -0.59 12.89 26.29
N LYS A 82 -0.80 13.63 27.39
CA LYS A 82 -0.31 15.00 27.53
C LYS A 82 1.21 15.10 27.42
N GLU A 83 1.93 14.15 28.02
CA GLU A 83 3.38 14.06 27.91
C GLU A 83 3.83 13.79 26.48
N ILE A 84 3.20 12.84 25.78
CA ILE A 84 3.48 12.56 24.36
C ILE A 84 3.26 13.81 23.49
N ILE A 85 2.16 14.53 23.70
CA ILE A 85 1.89 15.78 22.98
C ILE A 85 2.98 16.82 23.25
N SER A 86 3.37 17.01 24.52
CA SER A 86 4.43 17.94 24.90
C SER A 86 5.79 17.57 24.26
N LEU A 87 6.15 16.29 24.30
CA LEU A 87 7.38 15.80 23.69
C LEU A 87 7.37 15.94 22.17
N ASN A 88 6.25 15.66 21.51
CA ASN A 88 6.10 15.85 20.07
C ASN A 88 6.27 17.32 19.68
N GLN A 89 5.68 18.24 20.45
CA GLN A 89 5.86 19.68 20.24
C GLN A 89 7.34 20.08 20.37
N LYS A 90 8.02 19.61 21.41
CA LYS A 90 9.46 19.85 21.61
C LYS A 90 10.30 19.29 20.46
N ILE A 91 9.95 18.12 19.93
CA ILE A 91 10.62 17.53 18.76
C ILE A 91 10.45 18.44 17.53
N ILE A 92 9.26 19.01 17.32
CA ILE A 92 8.99 19.92 16.20
C ILE A 92 9.83 21.20 16.34
N GLU A 93 9.86 21.79 17.53
CA GLU A 93 10.66 22.98 17.83
C GLU A 93 12.15 22.74 17.60
N LEU A 94 12.70 21.61 18.07
CA LEU A 94 14.10 21.25 17.90
C LEU A 94 14.47 20.92 16.45
N LYS A 95 13.59 20.22 15.71
CA LYS A 95 13.83 19.90 14.30
C LYS A 95 13.79 21.14 13.41
N GLY A 96 13.08 22.19 13.85
CA GLY A 96 12.76 23.36 13.06
C GLY A 96 11.80 23.04 11.91
N ILE A 97 10.94 24.00 11.54
CA ILE A 97 10.09 23.85 10.37
C ILE A 97 10.99 23.95 9.13
N LYS A 98 11.40 22.81 8.56
CA LYS A 98 12.01 22.78 7.22
C LYS A 98 10.95 23.21 6.21
N LYS A 99 10.90 24.51 5.90
CA LYS A 99 10.06 25.03 4.82
C LYS A 99 10.49 24.33 3.53
N PRO A 100 9.62 23.54 2.86
CA PRO A 100 10.00 22.91 1.62
C PRO A 100 10.37 23.99 0.61
N ASN A 101 11.54 23.89 0.00
CA ASN A 101 11.98 24.85 -1.02
C ASN A 101 10.96 24.85 -2.16
N LEU A 102 10.24 25.96 -2.33
CA LEU A 102 9.30 26.13 -3.42
C LEU A 102 10.08 26.17 -4.75
N LYS A 103 10.02 25.08 -5.51
CA LYS A 103 10.54 25.06 -6.88
C LYS A 103 9.48 25.64 -7.79
N ARG A 104 9.82 26.66 -8.58
CA ARG A 104 8.96 27.18 -9.66
C ARG A 104 8.87 26.12 -10.76
N VAL A 105 7.79 25.34 -10.74
CA VAL A 105 7.45 24.38 -11.79
C VAL A 105 6.55 25.11 -12.79
N LYS A 106 6.98 25.20 -14.05
CA LYS A 106 6.07 25.65 -15.13
C LYS A 106 5.10 24.51 -15.39
N LYS A 107 3.79 24.79 -15.40
CA LYS A 107 2.82 23.79 -15.87
C LYS A 107 3.16 23.44 -17.32
N THR A 108 3.49 22.17 -17.54
CA THR A 108 3.73 21.64 -18.89
C THR A 108 2.40 21.42 -19.61
N THR A 109 2.41 21.35 -20.94
CA THR A 109 1.20 21.14 -21.75
C THR A 109 0.45 19.88 -21.32
N ASP A 110 1.17 18.86 -20.86
CA ASP A 110 0.64 17.61 -20.31
C ASP A 110 -0.11 17.81 -18.98
N ASP A 111 0.33 18.74 -18.11
CA ASP A 111 -0.39 19.08 -16.87
C ASP A 111 -1.72 19.80 -17.14
N MET A 112 -1.80 20.53 -18.25
CA MET A 112 -3.00 21.25 -18.66
C MET A 112 -3.99 20.34 -19.39
N LEU A 113 -3.50 19.44 -20.26
CA LEU A 113 -4.32 18.54 -21.07
C LEU A 113 -4.69 17.24 -20.32
N GLY A 114 -3.81 16.74 -19.46
CA GLY A 114 -4.08 15.57 -18.61
C GLY A 114 -5.25 15.79 -17.65
N ALA A 115 -5.48 17.03 -17.20
CA ALA A 115 -6.61 17.37 -16.35
C ALA A 115 -7.98 17.30 -17.06
N CYS A 116 -8.00 17.41 -18.40
CA CYS A 116 -9.21 17.43 -19.23
C CYS A 116 -9.55 16.07 -19.87
N THR A 117 -8.70 15.06 -19.71
CA THR A 117 -8.93 13.72 -20.30
C THR A 117 -9.15 12.69 -19.20
N GLU A 118 -10.37 12.16 -19.08
CA GLU A 118 -10.73 11.11 -18.10
C GLU A 118 -9.85 9.86 -18.19
N THR A 119 -9.33 9.57 -19.39
CA THR A 119 -8.40 8.48 -19.66
C THR A 119 -7.08 8.60 -18.88
N SER A 120 -6.61 9.80 -18.53
CA SER A 120 -5.32 10.00 -17.83
C SER A 120 -5.38 9.67 -16.34
N ARG A 121 -6.55 9.79 -15.70
CA ARG A 121 -6.73 9.50 -14.26
C ARG A 121 -6.77 8.00 -13.96
N LEU A 122 -7.11 7.18 -14.96
CA LEU A 122 -7.10 5.72 -14.87
C LEU A 122 -5.70 5.13 -15.12
N THR A 123 -4.82 5.85 -15.82
CA THR A 123 -3.41 5.49 -15.95
C THR A 123 -2.59 6.09 -14.80
N LYS A 124 -2.94 5.76 -13.55
CA LYS A 124 -2.01 5.98 -12.45
C LYS A 124 -0.75 5.15 -12.71
N ALA A 125 0.25 5.78 -13.30
CA ALA A 125 1.68 5.60 -13.03
C ALA A 125 2.21 4.15 -12.94
N ASP A 126 1.66 3.19 -13.68
CA ASP A 126 2.38 1.96 -13.94
C ASP A 126 3.46 2.29 -14.98
N PHE A 127 4.66 2.65 -14.50
CA PHE A 127 5.86 2.76 -15.35
C PHE A 127 6.09 1.48 -16.18
N LYS A 128 5.56 0.36 -15.69
CA LYS A 128 5.54 -0.94 -16.36
C LYS A 128 4.57 -1.03 -17.55
N ALA A 129 3.53 -0.22 -17.61
CA ALA A 129 2.57 -0.19 -18.72
C ALA A 129 3.18 0.44 -19.99
N ASN A 130 4.17 1.33 -19.86
CA ASN A 130 4.89 1.94 -20.98
C ASN A 130 6.14 1.15 -21.43
N LEU A 131 6.48 0.05 -20.75
CA LEU A 131 7.53 -0.86 -21.20
C LEU A 131 6.92 -1.86 -22.17
N LYS A 132 7.43 -1.94 -23.41
CA LYS A 132 7.18 -3.07 -24.31
C LYS A 132 7.70 -4.33 -23.62
N THR A 133 6.81 -5.12 -23.03
CA THR A 133 7.11 -6.50 -22.70
C THR A 133 7.38 -7.21 -24.02
N VAL A 134 8.60 -7.70 -24.18
CA VAL A 134 8.89 -8.69 -25.23
C VAL A 134 8.01 -9.88 -24.88
N LYS A 135 6.86 -9.99 -25.57
CA LYS A 135 6.24 -11.29 -25.74
C LYS A 135 7.35 -12.13 -26.36
N LYS A 136 7.87 -13.12 -25.62
CA LYS A 136 8.34 -14.33 -26.27
C LYS A 136 7.10 -14.86 -26.97
N GLU A 137 6.87 -14.38 -28.19
CA GLU A 137 5.96 -15.05 -29.10
C GLU A 137 6.54 -16.45 -29.23
N ASP A 138 5.71 -17.43 -28.87
CA ASP A 138 5.88 -18.76 -29.41
C ASP A 138 6.11 -18.62 -30.91
N GLU A 139 7.20 -19.24 -31.32
CA GLU A 139 7.72 -19.39 -32.66
C GLU A 139 6.63 -19.83 -33.65
N LYS A 140 5.82 -18.89 -34.12
CA LYS A 140 4.96 -19.07 -35.29
C LYS A 140 5.56 -18.33 -36.45
N ARG A 141 6.48 -19.05 -37.10
CA ARG A 141 6.73 -19.06 -38.56
C ARG A 141 5.98 -17.96 -39.30
N GLU A 142 6.70 -16.94 -39.73
CA GLU A 142 6.34 -16.25 -40.96
C GLU A 142 6.17 -17.32 -42.04
N GLU A 143 4.98 -17.37 -42.63
CA GLU A 143 4.81 -17.89 -43.98
C GLU A 143 5.48 -16.88 -44.91
N VAL A 144 6.81 -16.95 -44.94
CA VAL A 144 7.67 -16.25 -45.88
C VAL A 144 7.22 -16.70 -47.26
N THR A 145 6.39 -15.90 -47.91
CA THR A 145 6.10 -16.05 -49.32
C THR A 145 7.33 -15.63 -50.11
N ASP A 146 8.24 -16.61 -50.21
CA ASP A 146 9.41 -16.73 -51.08
C ASP A 146 10.23 -15.46 -51.30
N TRP A 147 11.33 -15.30 -50.53
CA TRP A 147 12.32 -14.25 -50.74
C TRP A 147 12.93 -14.22 -52.14
N ARG A 148 12.79 -15.29 -52.94
CA ARG A 148 13.17 -15.30 -54.37
C ARG A 148 12.40 -14.28 -55.21
N LYS A 149 11.13 -14.00 -54.88
CA LYS A 149 10.28 -13.05 -55.64
C LYS A 149 10.72 -11.59 -55.51
N ASN A 150 11.35 -11.22 -54.41
CA ASN A 150 11.86 -9.84 -54.21
C ASN A 150 13.18 -9.64 -54.97
N VAL A 151 14.02 -10.67 -55.03
CA VAL A 151 15.33 -10.61 -55.70
C VAL A 151 15.19 -10.63 -57.23
N GLU A 152 14.25 -11.41 -57.79
CA GLU A 152 14.00 -11.43 -59.24
C GLU A 152 13.41 -10.11 -59.77
N ALA A 153 12.61 -9.40 -58.97
CA ALA A 153 12.04 -8.11 -59.37
C ALA A 153 13.08 -6.99 -59.53
N MET A 154 14.25 -7.14 -58.90
CA MET A 154 15.33 -6.15 -58.93
C MET A 154 16.51 -6.55 -59.84
N SER A 155 16.52 -7.77 -60.39
CA SER A 155 17.62 -8.28 -61.22
C SER A 155 17.42 -8.06 -62.74
N GLY A 156 16.51 -7.17 -63.14
CA GLY A 156 16.14 -6.93 -64.55
C GLY A 156 16.79 -5.70 -65.21
N MET A 157 17.70 -5.00 -64.56
CA MET A 157 18.32 -3.76 -65.06
C MET A 157 19.82 -3.88 -65.35
N GLU A 158 20.28 -4.98 -65.93
CA GLU A 158 21.68 -5.11 -66.37
C GLU A 158 21.79 -5.77 -67.76
N GLY A 159 21.30 -5.05 -68.79
CA GLY A 159 21.40 -5.44 -70.19
C GLY A 159 21.76 -4.26 -71.10
N ARG A 160 23.07 -4.14 -71.40
CA ARG A 160 23.75 -3.30 -72.42
C ARG A 160 22.88 -2.30 -73.22
N LYS A 161 22.95 -1.00 -72.89
CA LYS A 161 22.64 0.09 -73.84
C LYS A 161 23.63 0.04 -75.01
N LYS A 162 23.23 -0.61 -76.12
CA LYS A 162 23.93 -0.53 -77.41
C LYS A 162 23.70 0.85 -78.00
N MET A 163 24.70 1.71 -77.92
CA MET A 163 24.89 2.81 -78.86
C MET A 163 26.35 2.77 -79.25
N PHE A 164 26.67 2.27 -80.45
CA PHE A 164 27.83 2.70 -81.25
C PHE A 164 27.71 2.10 -82.66
N ASN A 165 27.53 2.99 -83.64
CA ASN A 165 27.79 2.77 -85.06
C ASN A 165 29.30 2.79 -85.28
N ALA A 166 29.85 1.77 -85.95
CA ALA A 166 31.15 1.86 -86.61
C ALA A 166 31.28 0.73 -87.64
N GLY A 167 31.33 1.09 -88.92
CA GLY A 167 31.81 0.23 -90.01
C GLY A 167 30.99 0.25 -91.29
N GLN A 168 30.91 1.38 -92.01
CA GLN A 168 31.54 1.62 -93.34
C GLN A 168 31.12 2.99 -93.87
#